data_AF-A0A136K1H5-F1
#
_entry.id   AF-A0A136K1H5-F1
#
_cell.length_a   1.000
_cell.length_b   1.000
_cell.length_c   1.000
_cell.angle_alpha   90.00
_cell.angle_beta   90.00
_cell.angle_gamma   90.00
#
_symmetry.space_group_name_H-M   'P 1'
#
loop_
_entity.id
_entity.type
_entity.pdbx_description
1 polymer ?
#
loop_
_entity_poly.entity_id
_entity_poly.type
_entity_poly.pdbx_seq_one_letter_code
_entity_poly.pdbx_strand_id
1 'polypeptide(L)'
;MWQEKYNAYREILDAIHNMKHWADETYSSCLCLPTIGVAGEEEFHRGYAEARRCVSKYIDIGKLVISDEVAEKLSELNGLLWEESFRFEDTGIDDNNYSDELSRHAENVKKIIDGRLEEIITLSKKDLK
;
A
#
# COMPACT_ATOMS: atom_id res chain seq x y z
N MET A 1 26.01 4.24 -1.52
CA MET A 1 25.42 4.94 -0.36
C MET A 1 24.31 5.92 -0.78
N TRP A 2 24.59 7.13 -1.28
CA TRP A 2 23.50 8.11 -1.58
C TRP A 2 22.53 7.64 -2.69
N GLN A 3 23.06 7.09 -3.80
CA GLN A 3 22.22 6.55 -4.88
C GLN A 3 21.36 5.36 -4.44
N GLU A 4 21.90 4.48 -3.59
CA GLU A 4 21.19 3.30 -3.08
C GLU A 4 20.05 3.73 -2.14
N LYS A 5 20.30 4.73 -1.29
CA LYS A 5 19.30 5.34 -0.42
C LYS A 5 18.17 6.01 -1.21
N TYR A 6 18.52 6.76 -2.25
CA TYR A 6 17.54 7.35 -3.17
C TYR A 6 16.71 6.27 -3.86
N ASN A 7 17.34 5.21 -4.38
CA ASN A 7 16.64 4.11 -5.04
C ASN A 7 15.70 3.39 -4.06
N ALA A 8 16.13 3.16 -2.82
CA ALA A 8 15.28 2.57 -1.79
C ALA A 8 14.04 3.41 -1.52
N TYR A 9 14.19 4.72 -1.33
CA TYR A 9 13.03 5.61 -1.14
C TYR A 9 12.10 5.65 -2.34
N ARG A 10 12.64 5.64 -3.56
CA ARG A 10 11.84 5.54 -4.78
C ARG A 10 11.03 4.25 -4.80
N GLU A 11 11.68 3.10 -4.57
CA GLU A 11 11.00 1.78 -4.53
C GLU A 11 9.90 1.71 -3.46
N ILE A 12 10.14 2.30 -2.29
CA ILE A 12 9.14 2.37 -1.21
C ILE A 12 7.94 3.21 -1.64
N LEU A 13 8.18 4.41 -2.17
CA LEU A 13 7.11 5.32 -2.58
C LEU A 13 6.32 4.76 -3.77
N ASP A 14 6.99 4.14 -4.73
CA ASP A 14 6.35 3.45 -5.86
C ASP A 14 5.48 2.29 -5.36
N ALA A 15 5.94 1.52 -4.38
CA ALA A 15 5.15 0.45 -3.76
C ALA A 15 3.90 1.01 -3.06
N ILE A 16 4.04 2.08 -2.26
CA ILE A 16 2.90 2.71 -1.59
C ILE A 16 1.91 3.27 -2.63
N HIS A 17 2.41 3.89 -3.69
CA HIS A 17 1.58 4.37 -4.79
C HIS A 17 0.83 3.24 -5.49
N ASN A 18 1.48 2.10 -5.76
CA ASN A 18 0.83 0.94 -6.36
C ASN A 18 -0.26 0.36 -5.47
N MET A 19 -0.07 0.32 -4.15
CA MET A 19 -1.12 -0.10 -3.21
C MET A 19 -2.32 0.85 -3.24
N LYS A 20 -2.07 2.16 -3.30
CA LYS A 20 -3.13 3.16 -3.42
C LYS A 20 -3.86 3.05 -4.75
N HIS A 21 -3.13 2.86 -5.84
CA HIS A 21 -3.72 2.70 -7.17
C HIS A 21 -4.61 1.46 -7.24
N TRP A 22 -4.18 0.34 -6.67
CA TRP A 22 -5.03 -0.85 -6.52
C TRP A 22 -6.34 -0.50 -5.78
N ALA A 23 -6.25 0.20 -4.65
CA ALA A 23 -7.42 0.58 -3.88
C ALA A 23 -8.40 1.48 -4.67
N ASP A 24 -7.88 2.46 -5.42
CA ASP A 24 -8.70 3.34 -6.26
C ASP A 24 -9.39 2.58 -7.41
N GLU A 25 -8.67 1.69 -8.09
CA GLU A 25 -9.21 0.90 -9.20
C GLU A 25 -10.22 -0.15 -8.71
N THR A 26 -9.95 -0.84 -7.60
CA THR A 26 -10.87 -1.80 -7.00
C THR A 26 -12.16 -1.13 -6.54
N TYR A 27 -12.06 -0.01 -5.82
CA TYR A 27 -13.23 0.76 -5.39
C TYR A 27 -14.08 1.21 -6.58
N SER A 28 -13.43 1.76 -7.61
CA SER A 28 -14.11 2.23 -8.83
C SER A 28 -14.78 1.09 -9.59
N SER A 29 -14.10 -0.06 -9.71
CA SER A 29 -14.65 -1.26 -10.38
C SER A 29 -15.92 -1.77 -9.69
N CYS A 30 -15.90 -1.88 -8.36
CA CYS A 30 -17.06 -2.32 -7.58
C CYS A 30 -18.27 -1.38 -7.72
N LEU A 31 -18.05 -0.10 -8.00
CA LEU A 31 -19.10 0.89 -8.23
C LEU A 31 -19.45 1.11 -9.71
N CYS A 32 -18.87 0.31 -10.61
CA CYS A 32 -19.00 0.47 -12.06
C CYS A 32 -18.61 1.87 -12.56
N LEU A 33 -17.66 2.53 -11.88
CA LEU A 33 -17.08 3.80 -12.31
C LEU A 33 -15.99 3.55 -13.36
N PRO A 34 -15.71 4.52 -14.24
CA PRO A 34 -14.61 4.40 -15.21
C PRO A 34 -13.27 4.17 -14.49
N THR A 35 -12.56 3.13 -14.91
CA THR A 35 -11.23 2.75 -14.42
C THR A 35 -10.16 3.06 -15.46
N ILE A 36 -8.90 3.21 -15.04
CA ILE A 36 -7.79 3.43 -15.99
C ILE A 36 -7.48 2.11 -16.73
N GLY A 37 -7.89 0.96 -16.18
CA GLY A 37 -7.97 -0.31 -16.92
C GLY A 37 -6.61 -0.84 -17.35
N VAL A 38 -5.60 -0.65 -16.51
CA VAL A 38 -4.19 -0.80 -16.88
C VAL A 38 -3.72 -2.26 -16.87
N ALA A 39 -4.41 -3.15 -16.16
CA ALA A 39 -4.01 -4.55 -15.98
C ALA A 39 -5.22 -5.49 -15.79
N GLY A 40 -5.03 -6.79 -16.03
CA GLY A 40 -6.04 -7.81 -15.71
C GLY A 40 -6.19 -8.03 -14.20
N GLU A 41 -7.32 -8.59 -13.75
CA GLU A 41 -7.63 -8.80 -12.32
C GLU A 41 -6.51 -9.54 -11.56
N GLU A 42 -5.95 -10.61 -12.14
CA GLU A 42 -4.85 -11.38 -11.55
C GLU A 42 -3.55 -10.56 -11.41
N GLU A 43 -3.27 -9.69 -12.37
CA GLU A 43 -2.10 -8.81 -12.37
C GLU A 43 -2.25 -7.68 -11.33
N PHE A 44 -3.48 -7.19 -11.13
CA PHE A 44 -3.81 -6.21 -10.11
C PHE A 44 -3.60 -6.75 -8.68
N HIS A 45 -4.12 -7.94 -8.38
CA HIS A 45 -3.91 -8.57 -7.07
C HIS A 45 -2.44 -8.91 -6.82
N ARG A 46 -1.73 -9.37 -7.85
CA ARG A 46 -0.28 -9.62 -7.78
C ARG A 46 0.49 -8.32 -7.49
N GLY A 47 0.15 -7.21 -8.15
CA GLY A 47 0.80 -5.92 -7.93
C GLY A 47 0.65 -5.41 -6.49
N TYR A 48 -0.53 -5.56 -5.88
CA TYR A 48 -0.75 -5.22 -4.48
C TYR A 48 0.09 -6.08 -3.52
N ALA A 49 0.11 -7.39 -3.73
CA ALA A 49 0.89 -8.32 -2.91
C ALA A 49 2.42 -8.07 -3.04
N GLU A 50 2.90 -7.78 -4.25
CA GLU A 50 4.30 -7.42 -4.49
C GLU A 50 4.68 -6.10 -3.82
N ALA A 51 3.81 -5.09 -3.88
CA ALA A 51 4.02 -3.82 -3.20
C ALA A 51 4.09 -3.98 -1.68
N ARG A 52 3.20 -4.78 -1.08
CA ARG A 52 3.23 -5.13 0.36
C ARG A 52 4.53 -5.83 0.76
N ARG A 53 5.03 -6.74 -0.08
CA ARG A 53 6.33 -7.42 0.13
C ARG A 53 7.50 -6.43 0.05
N CYS A 54 7.46 -5.48 -0.89
CA CYS A 54 8.46 -4.43 -1.00
C CYS A 54 8.56 -3.60 0.28
N VAL A 55 7.43 -3.14 0.82
CA VAL A 55 7.40 -2.39 2.08
C VAL A 55 7.93 -3.22 3.25
N SER A 56 7.52 -4.50 3.34
CA SER A 56 7.99 -5.41 4.40
C SER A 56 9.50 -5.63 4.37
N LYS A 57 10.09 -5.79 3.17
CA LYS A 57 11.55 -5.89 2.98
C LYS A 57 12.28 -4.68 3.60
N TYR A 58 11.77 -3.47 3.41
CA TYR A 58 12.42 -2.26 3.92
C TYR A 58 12.21 -2.05 5.43
N ILE A 59 11.13 -2.59 6.01
CA ILE A 59 10.94 -2.63 7.47
C ILE A 59 11.98 -3.53 8.13
N ASP A 60 12.21 -4.73 7.56
CA ASP A 60 13.04 -5.76 8.20
C ASP A 60 14.54 -5.58 7.91
N ILE A 61 14.88 -5.32 6.64
CA ILE A 61 16.26 -5.33 6.13
C ILE A 61 16.72 -3.91 5.76
N GLY A 62 15.77 -2.99 5.56
CA GLY A 62 16.02 -1.64 5.08
C GLY A 62 16.62 -0.68 6.10
N LYS A 63 16.66 -1.00 7.40
CA LYS A 63 17.18 -0.11 8.46
C LYS A 63 18.65 0.32 8.28
N LEU A 64 19.40 -0.41 7.45
CA LEU A 64 20.77 -0.04 7.06
C LEU A 64 20.84 1.03 5.95
N VAL A 65 19.73 1.23 5.24
CA VAL A 65 19.63 2.07 4.03
C VAL A 65 18.71 3.27 4.25
N ILE A 66 17.59 3.07 4.96
CA ILE A 66 16.62 4.10 5.32
C ILE A 66 16.73 4.46 6.80
N SER A 67 16.30 5.67 7.15
CA SER A 67 16.25 6.10 8.56
C SER A 67 15.28 5.26 9.40
N ASP A 68 15.60 5.14 10.69
CA ASP A 68 14.72 4.47 11.67
C ASP A 68 13.34 5.14 11.74
N GLU A 69 13.26 6.47 11.63
CA GLU A 69 11.99 7.22 11.59
C GLU A 69 11.10 6.75 10.43
N VAL A 70 11.66 6.55 9.23
CA VAL A 70 10.89 6.05 8.09
C VAL A 70 10.54 4.57 8.28
N ALA A 71 11.47 3.75 8.76
CA ALA A 71 11.21 2.33 8.99
C ALA A 71 10.08 2.11 10.00
N GLU A 72 10.01 2.91 11.06
CA GLU A 72 8.92 2.91 12.03
C GLU A 72 7.58 3.26 11.38
N LYS A 73 7.52 4.33 10.57
CA LYS A 73 6.28 4.72 9.89
C LYS A 73 5.83 3.70 8.85
N LEU A 74 6.75 3.05 8.17
CA LEU A 74 6.42 1.93 7.29
C LEU A 74 5.87 0.75 8.08
N SER A 75 6.43 0.46 9.26
CA SER A 75 5.95 -0.61 10.14
C SER A 75 4.52 -0.32 10.64
N GLU A 76 4.25 0.90 11.09
CA GLU A 76 2.90 1.36 11.46
C GLU A 76 1.91 1.21 10.30
N LEU A 77 2.28 1.69 9.10
CA LEU A 77 1.46 1.57 7.89
C LEU A 77 1.16 0.10 7.57
N ASN A 78 2.19 -0.75 7.60
CA ASN A 78 2.06 -2.17 7.27
C ASN A 78 1.17 -2.91 8.28
N GLY A 79 1.25 -2.55 9.57
CA GLY A 79 0.39 -3.05 10.63
C GLY A 79 -1.08 -2.72 10.39
N LEU A 80 -1.41 -1.45 10.11
CA LEU A 80 -2.78 -1.03 9.80
C LEU A 80 -3.35 -1.74 8.57
N LEU A 81 -2.53 -1.90 7.52
CA LEU A 81 -2.93 -2.64 6.32
C LEU A 81 -3.17 -4.13 6.62
N TRP A 82 -2.37 -4.73 7.51
CA TRP A 82 -2.59 -6.10 7.97
C TRP A 82 -3.89 -6.27 8.75
N GLU A 83 -4.19 -5.36 9.68
CA GLU A 83 -5.44 -5.37 10.45
C GLU A 83 -6.66 -5.25 9.53
N GLU A 84 -6.59 -4.36 8.54
CA GLU A 84 -7.65 -4.17 7.56
C GLU A 84 -7.85 -5.42 6.66
N SER A 85 -6.77 -6.04 6.17
CA SER A 85 -6.86 -7.31 5.43
C SER A 85 -7.47 -8.42 6.29
N PHE A 86 -7.04 -8.55 7.55
CA PHE A 86 -7.58 -9.54 8.46
C PHE A 86 -9.07 -9.34 8.71
N ARG A 87 -9.49 -8.08 8.94
CA ARG A 87 -10.90 -7.72 9.08
C ARG A 87 -11.72 -8.12 7.85
N PHE A 88 -11.22 -7.84 6.66
CA PHE A 88 -11.90 -8.20 5.40
C PHE A 88 -12.07 -9.72 5.29
N GLU A 89 -11.01 -10.50 5.55
CA GLU A 89 -11.06 -11.96 5.52
C GLU A 89 -12.04 -12.56 6.55
N ASP A 90 -12.21 -11.91 7.70
CA ASP A 90 -13.09 -12.36 8.80
C ASP A 90 -14.56 -11.90 8.66
N THR A 91 -14.89 -11.10 7.64
CA THR A 91 -16.23 -10.49 7.49
C THR A 91 -17.32 -11.49 7.05
N GLY A 92 -17.00 -12.77 6.86
CA GLY A 92 -17.97 -13.80 6.49
C GLY A 92 -18.56 -13.55 5.10
N ILE A 93 -17.67 -13.27 4.14
CA ILE A 93 -18.02 -12.86 2.78
C ILE A 93 -18.69 -14.01 2.01
N ASP A 94 -19.78 -13.70 1.31
CA ASP A 94 -20.46 -14.57 0.35
C ASP A 94 -20.68 -13.85 -0.98
N ASP A 95 -21.21 -14.57 -1.98
CA ASP A 95 -21.40 -14.03 -3.33
C ASP A 95 -22.35 -12.81 -3.36
N ASN A 96 -23.23 -12.64 -2.37
CA ASN A 96 -24.20 -11.54 -2.34
C ASN A 96 -23.60 -10.24 -1.78
N ASN A 97 -22.56 -10.33 -0.94
CA ASN A 97 -21.94 -9.15 -0.30
C ASN A 97 -20.49 -8.91 -0.75
N TYR A 98 -19.89 -9.81 -1.54
CA TYR A 98 -18.48 -9.72 -1.96
C TYR A 98 -18.10 -8.36 -2.55
N SER A 99 -18.88 -7.83 -3.49
CA SER A 99 -18.56 -6.56 -4.15
C SER A 99 -18.60 -5.37 -3.20
N ASP A 100 -19.58 -5.34 -2.29
CA ASP A 100 -19.74 -4.25 -1.33
C ASP A 100 -18.62 -4.29 -0.29
N GLU A 101 -18.28 -5.49 0.20
CA GLU A 101 -17.20 -5.70 1.15
C GLU A 101 -15.83 -5.40 0.55
N LEU A 102 -15.61 -5.81 -0.70
CA LEU A 102 -14.37 -5.52 -1.43
C LEU A 102 -14.21 -4.02 -1.69
N SER A 103 -15.30 -3.33 -2.06
CA SER A 103 -15.30 -1.87 -2.22
C SER A 103 -14.92 -1.18 -0.90
N ARG A 104 -15.53 -1.61 0.21
CA ARG A 104 -15.26 -1.07 1.55
C ARG A 104 -13.82 -1.33 1.99
N HIS A 105 -13.29 -2.52 1.70
CA HIS A 105 -11.89 -2.86 1.96
C HIS A 105 -10.94 -1.95 1.17
N ALA A 106 -11.18 -1.78 -0.13
CA ALA A 106 -10.39 -0.90 -0.98
C ALA A 106 -10.44 0.56 -0.49
N GLU A 107 -11.61 1.08 -0.13
CA GLU A 107 -11.75 2.43 0.43
C GLU A 107 -10.94 2.60 1.73
N ASN A 108 -10.96 1.59 2.61
CA ASN A 108 -10.20 1.61 3.86
C ASN A 108 -8.69 1.58 3.62
N VAL A 109 -8.21 0.73 2.71
CA VAL A 109 -6.79 0.68 2.34
C VAL A 109 -6.32 2.04 1.83
N LYS A 110 -7.10 2.70 0.98
CA LYS A 110 -6.80 4.06 0.52
C LYS A 110 -6.71 5.05 1.68
N LYS A 111 -7.70 5.07 2.59
CA LYS A 111 -7.70 5.97 3.76
C LYS A 111 -6.48 5.76 4.66
N ILE A 112 -6.08 4.51 4.88
CA ILE A 112 -4.89 4.15 5.66
C ILE A 112 -3.63 4.71 4.99
N ILE A 113 -3.49 4.54 3.66
CA ILE A 113 -2.34 5.04 2.91
C ILE A 113 -2.30 6.57 2.91
N ASP A 114 -3.42 7.23 2.57
CA ASP A 114 -3.51 8.69 2.51
C ASP A 114 -3.21 9.35 3.86
N GLY A 115 -3.60 8.70 4.97
CA GLY A 115 -3.30 9.17 6.32
C GLY A 115 -1.82 9.17 6.70
N ARG A 116 -0.95 8.46 5.95
CA ARG A 116 0.48 8.26 6.28
C ARG A 116 1.44 8.70 5.19
N LEU A 117 0.99 8.77 3.94
CA LEU A 117 1.85 9.00 2.77
C LEU A 117 2.65 10.30 2.86
N GLU A 118 2.02 11.42 3.25
CA GLU A 118 2.69 12.72 3.31
C GLU A 118 3.79 12.77 4.39
N GLU A 119 3.55 12.10 5.52
CA GLU A 119 4.52 11.96 6.60
C GLU A 119 5.74 11.16 6.13
N ILE A 120 5.52 10.01 5.47
CA ILE A 120 6.58 9.17 4.91
C ILE A 120 7.40 9.94 3.86
N ILE A 121 6.74 10.68 2.96
CA ILE A 121 7.41 11.52 1.95
C ILE A 121 8.27 12.60 2.63
N THR A 122 7.75 13.26 3.66
CA THR A 122 8.45 14.31 4.39
C THR A 122 9.71 13.78 5.08
N LEU A 123 9.59 12.64 5.77
CA LEU A 123 10.73 11.98 6.43
C LEU A 123 11.76 11.50 5.41
N SER A 124 11.31 10.90 4.29
CA SER A 124 12.20 10.46 3.21
C SER A 124 12.99 11.62 2.62
N LYS A 125 12.34 12.78 2.39
CA LYS A 125 13.01 14.00 1.90
C LYS A 125 14.00 14.57 2.91
N LYS A 126 13.68 14.52 4.21
CA LYS A 126 14.57 14.98 5.29
C LYS A 126 15.84 14.14 5.34
N ASP A 127 15.70 12.82 5.19
CA ASP A 127 16.80 11.86 5.30
C ASP A 127 17.71 11.80 4.04
N LEU A 128 17.24 12.32 2.92
CA LEU A 128 18.02 12.45 1.68
C LEU A 128 18.88 13.73 1.60
N LYS A 129 18.67 14.69 2.51
CA LYS A 129 19.44 15.94 2.63
C LYS A 129 20.67 15.74 3.52
#